data_AF-A0A3R6U462-F1
#
_entry.id   AF-A0A3R6U462-F1
#
_cell.length_a   1.000
_cell.length_b   1.000
_cell.length_c   1.000
_cell.angle_alpha   90.00
_cell.angle_beta   90.00
_cell.angle_gamma   90.00
#
_symmetry.space_group_name_H-M   'P 1'
#
loop_
_entity.id
_entity.type
_entity.pdbx_description
1 polymer ?
#
loop_
_entity_poly.entity_id
_entity_poly.type
_entity_poly.pdbx_seq_one_letter_code
_entity_poly.pdbx_strand_id
1 'polypeptide(L)'
;MKKVYQSFISILLVFSLLASMTLTSFATAKNNKVGDKVTLYEDHETIVEMYTDLSGNRILNQYLNGKLIQRDTLLTSSPNSIKRDFFDDSVTRKSSSDVIYIEQYGKLTSDNNERVQPCAVQTAGTIKYRAALDTGYIYYGLKCTYDTKNLGSTTYTINNFVGRMVDLIALVVGALTLPNIVAEAFLDALIKGLGITVASGMIKNAVTDTVSCIKTQYTWNLVDTTAASHQKNVYGYKYYITDVKSAAKNNNYYEGYVPKDWKTQSLAVNFHNEMFTYNAWNVVGWA
;
A
#
# COMPACT_ATOMS: atom_id res chain seq x y z
N MET A 1 19.20 -16.30 -31.78
CA MET A 1 18.54 -17.61 -31.62
C MET A 1 18.14 -17.93 -30.17
N LYS A 2 19.00 -17.74 -29.13
CA LYS A 2 18.63 -18.01 -27.72
C LYS A 2 17.42 -17.22 -27.16
N LYS A 3 17.24 -15.94 -27.52
CA LYS A 3 16.09 -15.11 -27.07
C LYS A 3 14.73 -15.55 -27.65
N VAL A 4 14.73 -16.06 -28.88
CA VAL A 4 13.52 -16.59 -29.53
C VAL A 4 13.13 -17.91 -28.85
N TYR A 5 14.10 -18.76 -28.54
CA TYR A 5 13.89 -20.00 -27.79
C TYR A 5 13.33 -19.77 -26.37
N GLN A 6 13.83 -18.76 -25.66
CA GLN A 6 13.31 -18.41 -24.32
C GLN A 6 11.88 -17.84 -24.38
N SER A 7 11.55 -17.06 -25.41
CA SER A 7 10.18 -16.55 -25.61
C SER A 7 9.22 -17.69 -25.98
N PHE A 8 9.65 -18.63 -26.83
CA PHE A 8 8.87 -19.82 -27.15
C PHE A 8 8.66 -20.72 -25.93
N ILE A 9 9.68 -20.94 -25.10
CA ILE A 9 9.56 -21.74 -23.87
C ILE A 9 8.64 -21.05 -22.86
N SER A 10 8.70 -19.72 -22.73
CA SER A 10 7.83 -18.96 -21.81
C SER A 10 6.38 -18.98 -22.28
N ILE A 11 6.13 -18.87 -23.59
CA ILE A 11 4.80 -19.01 -24.18
C ILE A 11 4.29 -20.44 -24.03
N LEU A 12 5.15 -21.45 -24.21
CA LEU A 12 4.80 -22.86 -24.01
C LEU A 12 4.48 -23.17 -22.54
N LEU A 13 5.17 -22.52 -21.59
CA LEU A 13 4.91 -22.60 -20.15
C LEU A 13 3.61 -21.90 -19.75
N VAL A 14 3.29 -20.75 -20.35
CA VAL A 14 2.00 -20.08 -20.17
C VAL A 14 0.88 -20.90 -20.81
N PHE A 15 1.10 -21.48 -21.99
CA PHE A 15 0.15 -22.38 -22.63
C PHE A 15 -0.01 -23.69 -21.86
N SER A 16 1.03 -24.23 -21.24
CA SER A 16 0.92 -25.42 -20.40
C SER A 16 0.32 -25.12 -19.03
N LEU A 17 0.51 -23.93 -18.47
CA LEU A 17 -0.24 -23.44 -17.31
C LEU A 17 -1.73 -23.25 -17.66
N LEU A 18 -2.05 -22.65 -18.81
CA LEU A 18 -3.43 -22.48 -19.29
C LEU A 18 -4.08 -23.80 -19.76
N ALA A 19 -3.30 -24.77 -20.25
CA ALA A 19 -3.78 -26.09 -20.66
C ALA A 19 -3.80 -27.10 -19.51
N SER A 20 -3.02 -26.91 -18.44
CA SER A 20 -3.13 -27.66 -17.18
C SER A 20 -4.20 -27.08 -16.25
N MET A 21 -4.66 -25.84 -16.52
CA MET A 21 -6.06 -25.49 -16.31
C MET A 21 -6.93 -26.23 -17.32
N THR A 22 -6.86 -27.56 -17.36
CA THR A 22 -8.03 -28.33 -17.74
C THR A 22 -9.07 -27.97 -16.68
N LEU A 23 -9.93 -26.99 -17.03
CA LEU A 23 -11.30 -26.99 -16.58
C LEU A 23 -11.81 -28.39 -16.90
N THR A 24 -11.67 -29.32 -15.95
CA THR A 24 -12.64 -30.39 -15.84
C THR A 24 -13.93 -29.62 -15.65
N SER A 25 -14.67 -29.48 -16.75
CA SER A 25 -16.06 -29.11 -16.73
C SER A 25 -16.77 -30.22 -15.95
N PHE A 26 -16.71 -30.12 -14.63
CA PHE A 26 -17.79 -30.66 -13.83
C PHE A 26 -18.99 -29.82 -14.23
N ALA A 27 -19.80 -30.36 -15.14
CA ALA A 27 -21.22 -30.08 -15.14
C ALA A 27 -21.77 -30.63 -13.81
N THR A 28 -21.47 -29.94 -12.72
CA THR A 28 -22.26 -30.00 -11.51
C THR A 28 -23.18 -28.81 -11.62
N ALA A 29 -24.42 -29.08 -12.02
CA ALA A 29 -25.52 -28.20 -11.76
C ALA A 29 -25.62 -28.01 -10.24
N LYS A 30 -24.90 -27.03 -9.70
CA LYS A 30 -25.17 -26.50 -8.37
C LYS A 30 -25.42 -25.02 -8.53
N ASN A 31 -26.71 -24.72 -8.53
CA ASN A 31 -27.28 -23.41 -8.29
C ASN A 31 -26.44 -22.70 -7.22
N ASN A 32 -25.72 -21.64 -7.60
CA ASN A 32 -25.11 -20.71 -6.66
C ASN A 32 -26.24 -20.08 -5.85
N LYS A 33 -26.62 -20.72 -4.74
CA LYS A 33 -27.48 -20.13 -3.73
C LYS A 33 -26.62 -19.23 -2.85
N VAL A 34 -27.22 -18.14 -2.40
CA VAL A 34 -26.68 -17.32 -1.32
C VAL A 34 -26.28 -18.22 -0.15
N GLY A 35 -25.04 -18.11 0.35
CA GLY A 35 -24.62 -18.74 1.60
C GLY A 35 -23.59 -19.87 1.53
N ASP A 36 -23.08 -20.28 0.36
CA ASP A 36 -21.98 -21.27 0.33
C ASP A 36 -20.67 -20.61 0.76
N LYS A 37 -20.15 -21.05 1.92
CA LYS A 37 -18.85 -20.64 2.45
C LYS A 37 -17.73 -21.34 1.70
N VAL A 38 -16.68 -20.58 1.37
CA VAL A 38 -15.44 -21.08 0.76
C VAL A 38 -14.29 -20.74 1.70
N THR A 39 -13.46 -21.73 2.03
CA THR A 39 -12.21 -21.49 2.77
C THR A 39 -11.16 -21.00 1.79
N LEU A 40 -10.65 -19.78 1.98
CA LEU A 40 -9.64 -19.17 1.11
C LEU A 40 -8.21 -19.36 1.63
N TYR A 41 -8.07 -19.60 2.93
CA TYR A 41 -6.80 -19.85 3.59
C TYR A 41 -7.03 -20.67 4.85
N GLU A 42 -6.16 -21.65 5.09
CA GLU A 42 -6.16 -22.45 6.31
C GLU A 42 -4.71 -22.84 6.66
N ASP A 43 -4.33 -22.55 7.90
CA ASP A 43 -3.17 -23.14 8.57
C ASP A 43 -3.59 -23.72 9.93
N HIS A 44 -2.62 -24.18 10.73
CA HIS A 44 -2.90 -24.83 12.02
C HIS A 44 -3.67 -23.97 13.03
N GLU A 45 -3.57 -22.64 12.94
CA GLU A 45 -4.20 -21.70 13.89
C GLU A 45 -5.21 -20.78 13.21
N THR A 46 -5.03 -20.46 11.93
CA THR A 46 -5.73 -19.38 11.21
C THR A 46 -6.57 -19.94 10.07
N ILE A 47 -7.84 -19.55 10.04
CA ILE A 47 -8.76 -19.86 8.93
C ILE A 47 -9.32 -18.54 8.38
N VAL A 48 -9.30 -18.37 7.05
CA VAL A 48 -10.02 -17.29 6.38
C VAL A 48 -11.10 -17.89 5.48
N GLU A 49 -12.34 -17.57 5.78
CA GLU A 49 -13.51 -17.99 4.99
C GLU A 49 -14.09 -16.80 4.24
N MET A 50 -14.71 -17.05 3.09
CA MET A 50 -15.50 -16.07 2.35
C MET A 50 -16.87 -16.63 1.99
N TYR A 51 -17.89 -15.77 2.03
CA TYR A 51 -19.20 -16.04 1.46
C TYR A 51 -19.83 -14.77 0.90
N THR A 52 -20.89 -14.93 0.11
CA THR A 52 -21.70 -13.81 -0.39
C THR A 52 -22.99 -13.73 0.41
N ASP A 53 -23.31 -12.55 0.95
CA ASP A 53 -24.56 -12.33 1.70
C ASP A 53 -25.77 -12.10 0.76
N LEU A 54 -26.97 -11.94 1.34
CA LEU A 54 -28.21 -11.72 0.59
C LEU A 54 -28.22 -10.40 -0.20
N SER A 55 -27.41 -9.43 0.21
CA SER A 55 -27.24 -8.14 -0.45
C SER A 55 -26.17 -8.17 -1.54
N GLY A 56 -25.57 -9.35 -1.79
CA GLY A 56 -24.49 -9.53 -2.77
C GLY A 56 -23.12 -9.06 -2.26
N ASN A 57 -23.01 -8.62 -1.00
CA ASN A 57 -21.73 -8.24 -0.42
C ASN A 57 -20.89 -9.48 -0.19
N ARG A 58 -19.57 -9.33 -0.32
CA ARG A 58 -18.63 -10.42 -0.04
C ARG A 58 -18.10 -10.22 1.36
N ILE A 59 -18.31 -11.23 2.19
CA ILE A 59 -17.92 -11.22 3.59
C ILE A 59 -16.76 -12.18 3.76
N LEU A 60 -15.66 -11.69 4.30
CA LEU A 60 -14.49 -12.48 4.65
C LEU A 60 -14.34 -12.50 6.16
N ASN A 61 -14.15 -13.67 6.75
CA ASN A 61 -13.98 -13.84 8.19
C ASN A 61 -12.63 -14.48 8.45
N GLN A 62 -11.83 -13.88 9.34
CA GLN A 62 -10.64 -14.51 9.91
C GLN A 62 -10.93 -15.08 11.28
N TYR A 63 -10.65 -16.37 11.43
CA TYR A 63 -10.65 -17.05 12.71
C TYR A 63 -9.22 -17.36 13.14
N LEU A 64 -8.96 -17.20 14.43
CA LEU A 64 -7.73 -17.65 15.09
C LEU A 64 -8.13 -18.62 16.18
N ASN A 65 -7.60 -19.85 16.14
CA ASN A 65 -7.95 -20.94 17.06
C ASN A 65 -9.46 -21.14 17.19
N GLY A 66 -10.17 -21.11 16.06
CA GLY A 66 -11.63 -21.25 15.98
C GLY A 66 -12.44 -20.01 16.40
N LYS A 67 -11.79 -18.94 16.87
CA LYS A 67 -12.46 -17.70 17.28
C LYS A 67 -12.40 -16.63 16.19
N LEU A 68 -13.53 -16.03 15.84
CA LEU A 68 -13.59 -14.89 14.91
C LEU A 68 -12.84 -13.69 15.50
N ILE A 69 -11.83 -13.19 14.80
CA ILE A 69 -11.01 -12.04 15.21
C ILE A 69 -11.14 -10.84 14.28
N GLN A 70 -11.60 -11.04 13.04
CA GLN A 70 -11.92 -9.96 12.10
C GLN A 70 -12.89 -10.39 11.02
N ARG A 71 -13.68 -9.41 10.55
CA ARG A 71 -14.53 -9.51 9.38
C ARG A 71 -14.26 -8.36 8.43
N ASP A 72 -13.98 -8.69 7.18
CA ASP A 72 -13.85 -7.73 6.09
C ASP A 72 -15.06 -7.85 5.16
N THR A 73 -15.67 -6.71 4.85
CA THR A 73 -16.87 -6.63 4.02
C THR A 73 -16.59 -5.78 2.80
N LEU A 74 -16.66 -6.40 1.62
CA LEU A 74 -16.68 -5.71 0.35
C LEU A 74 -18.12 -5.41 -0.01
N LEU A 75 -18.51 -4.16 0.17
CA LEU A 75 -19.86 -3.69 -0.11
C LEU A 75 -20.05 -3.52 -1.61
N THR A 76 -21.16 -4.05 -2.15
CA THR A 76 -21.53 -3.85 -3.55
C THR A 76 -21.78 -2.37 -3.87
N SER A 77 -22.29 -1.61 -2.90
CA SER A 77 -22.52 -0.16 -2.99
C SER A 77 -21.24 0.69 -2.97
N SER A 78 -20.11 0.12 -2.55
CA SER A 78 -18.84 0.84 -2.38
C SER A 78 -17.67 -0.07 -2.73
N PRO A 79 -17.53 -0.44 -4.02
CA PRO A 79 -16.65 -1.52 -4.46
C PRO A 79 -15.17 -1.24 -4.24
N ASN A 80 -14.78 0.02 -4.02
CA ASN A 80 -13.39 0.43 -3.78
C ASN A 80 -13.01 0.49 -2.29
N SER A 81 -13.94 0.19 -1.38
CA SER A 81 -13.72 0.24 0.06
C SER A 81 -13.99 -1.12 0.71
N ILE A 82 -13.15 -1.49 1.67
CA ILE A 82 -13.33 -2.67 2.50
C ILE A 82 -13.62 -2.16 3.90
N LYS A 83 -14.80 -2.48 4.41
CA LYS A 83 -15.14 -2.23 5.82
C LYS A 83 -14.58 -3.37 6.65
N ARG A 84 -13.83 -3.05 7.70
CA ARG A 84 -13.26 -4.05 8.61
C ARG A 84 -13.87 -3.91 9.99
N ASP A 85 -14.32 -5.03 10.55
CA ASP A 85 -14.83 -5.13 11.91
C ASP A 85 -13.88 -6.03 12.72
N PHE A 86 -13.35 -5.54 13.84
CA PHE A 86 -12.40 -6.24 14.70
C PHE A 86 -13.09 -6.82 15.93
N PHE A 87 -12.74 -8.06 16.29
CA PHE A 87 -13.32 -8.78 17.42
C PHE A 87 -12.22 -9.19 18.41
N ASP A 88 -12.32 -8.74 19.66
CA ASP A 88 -11.35 -9.01 20.72
C ASP A 88 -11.88 -10.05 21.73
N ASP A 89 -11.02 -10.60 22.59
CA ASP A 89 -11.39 -11.45 23.76
C ASP A 89 -11.74 -10.65 25.01
N SER A 90 -11.49 -9.35 25.01
CA SER A 90 -11.82 -8.51 26.15
C SER A 90 -13.34 -8.34 26.30
N VAL A 91 -13.81 -8.57 27.53
CA VAL A 91 -15.21 -8.54 27.99
C VAL A 91 -15.92 -7.19 27.72
N THR A 92 -15.18 -6.16 27.32
CA THR A 92 -15.69 -4.89 26.81
C THR A 92 -15.93 -4.96 25.30
N ARG A 93 -17.15 -5.35 24.91
CA ARG A 93 -17.67 -5.26 23.54
C ARG A 93 -17.60 -3.83 22.98
N LYS A 94 -16.47 -3.45 22.41
CA LYS A 94 -16.40 -2.44 21.36
C LYS A 94 -15.77 -3.13 20.16
N SER A 95 -16.58 -3.63 19.22
CA SER A 95 -16.07 -3.92 17.90
C SER A 95 -15.52 -2.61 17.36
N SER A 96 -14.19 -2.48 17.30
CA SER A 96 -13.58 -1.41 16.53
C SER A 96 -13.91 -1.70 15.06
N SER A 97 -14.18 -0.66 14.28
CA SER A 97 -14.36 -0.81 12.84
C SER A 97 -13.69 0.33 12.13
N ASP A 98 -13.07 0.06 10.99
CA ASP A 98 -12.53 1.07 10.10
C ASP A 98 -12.80 0.71 8.63
N VAL A 99 -12.29 1.54 7.73
CA VAL A 99 -12.41 1.35 6.29
C VAL A 99 -11.03 1.50 5.67
N ILE A 100 -10.63 0.54 4.85
CA ILE A 100 -9.47 0.67 3.96
C ILE A 100 -9.93 0.78 2.52
N TYR A 101 -9.18 1.51 1.70
CA TYR A 101 -9.50 1.72 0.30
C TYR A 101 -8.57 0.90 -0.58
N ILE A 102 -9.14 0.09 -1.48
CA ILE A 102 -8.37 -0.81 -2.36
C ILE A 102 -7.36 -0.03 -3.19
N GLU A 103 -7.73 1.16 -3.65
CA GLU A 103 -6.85 2.02 -4.45
C GLU A 103 -5.60 2.51 -3.71
N GLN A 104 -5.58 2.51 -2.37
CA GLN A 104 -4.42 2.88 -1.58
C GLN A 104 -3.35 1.77 -1.56
N TYR A 105 -3.75 0.54 -1.87
CA TYR A 105 -2.87 -0.63 -1.90
C TYR A 105 -2.68 -1.21 -3.31
N GLY A 106 -3.62 -0.95 -4.22
CA GLY A 106 -3.69 -1.52 -5.56
C GLY A 106 -3.39 -0.54 -6.70
N LYS A 107 -2.95 0.70 -6.42
CA LYS A 107 -2.55 1.61 -7.48
C LYS A 107 -1.24 1.14 -8.11
N LEU A 108 -1.36 0.48 -9.26
CA LEU A 108 -0.35 0.58 -10.33
C LEU A 108 -0.38 2.01 -10.88
N THR A 109 -0.03 3.00 -10.07
CA THR A 109 0.28 4.33 -10.59
C THR A 109 1.58 4.21 -11.34
N SER A 110 1.50 4.30 -12.68
CA SER A 110 2.63 4.76 -13.47
C SER A 110 2.86 6.25 -13.15
N ASP A 111 3.30 6.55 -11.93
CA ASP A 111 3.91 7.84 -11.62
C ASP A 111 5.11 7.94 -12.54
N ASN A 112 5.15 8.95 -13.42
CA ASN A 112 6.24 9.22 -14.39
C ASN A 112 7.48 8.36 -14.12
N ASN A 113 7.52 7.19 -14.77
CA ASN A 113 8.52 6.12 -14.60
C ASN A 113 9.91 6.54 -15.13
N GLU A 114 10.18 7.83 -15.08
CA GLU A 114 11.38 8.47 -15.53
C GLU A 114 12.34 8.63 -14.37
N ARG A 115 13.61 8.42 -14.68
CA ARG A 115 14.70 8.81 -13.80
C ARG A 115 14.62 10.32 -13.60
N VAL A 116 14.55 10.75 -12.34
CA VAL A 116 14.67 12.17 -12.01
C VAL A 116 16.09 12.58 -12.34
N GLN A 117 16.23 13.55 -13.25
CA GLN A 117 17.52 14.19 -13.49
C GLN A 117 17.87 15.06 -12.28
N PRO A 118 19.12 15.01 -11.80
CA PRO A 118 19.59 15.94 -10.79
C PRO A 118 19.27 17.37 -11.21
N CYS A 119 18.72 18.14 -10.29
CA CYS A 119 18.44 19.55 -10.47
C CYS A 119 19.19 20.34 -9.40
N ALA A 120 19.68 21.51 -9.82
CA ALA A 120 20.07 22.56 -8.89
C ALA A 120 18.86 23.03 -8.07
N VAL A 121 19.12 23.80 -7.02
CA VAL A 121 18.11 24.30 -6.08
C VAL A 121 16.87 24.84 -6.81
N GLN A 122 15.73 24.26 -6.48
CA GLN A 122 14.40 24.65 -6.92
C GLN A 122 13.67 25.35 -5.78
N THR A 123 12.92 26.39 -6.10
CA THR A 123 12.00 27.02 -5.14
C THR A 123 10.64 26.34 -5.23
N ALA A 124 10.24 25.64 -4.17
CA ALA A 124 8.90 25.04 -4.11
C ALA A 124 7.83 26.09 -3.74
N GLY A 125 8.19 27.00 -2.83
CA GLY A 125 7.34 28.09 -2.36
C GLY A 125 7.43 28.29 -0.85
N THR A 126 6.42 28.94 -0.28
CA THR A 126 6.31 29.22 1.15
C THR A 126 5.03 28.62 1.71
N ILE A 127 5.15 27.81 2.76
CA ILE A 127 4.00 27.36 3.56
C ILE A 127 3.69 28.46 4.58
N LYS A 128 2.41 28.83 4.71
CA LYS A 128 1.96 29.82 5.68
C LYS A 128 1.21 29.11 6.80
N TYR A 129 1.62 29.37 8.04
CA TYR A 129 1.02 28.82 9.24
C TYR A 129 0.43 29.94 10.11
N ARG A 130 -0.49 29.53 10.98
CA ARG A 130 -1.00 30.36 12.08
C ARG A 130 -1.01 29.53 13.35
N ALA A 131 -0.40 30.02 14.42
CA ALA A 131 -0.48 29.42 15.74
C ALA A 131 -1.37 30.25 16.66
N ALA A 132 -2.12 29.57 17.53
CA ALA A 132 -2.92 30.19 18.58
C ALA A 132 -2.06 30.34 19.85
N LEU A 133 -2.13 31.52 20.45
CA LEU A 133 -1.55 31.85 21.75
C LEU A 133 -2.67 32.38 22.65
N ASP A 134 -2.43 32.42 23.97
CA ASP A 134 -3.40 32.97 24.93
C ASP A 134 -3.78 34.43 24.63
N THR A 135 -2.89 35.16 23.96
CA THR A 135 -3.06 36.57 23.59
C THR A 135 -3.57 36.79 22.15
N GLY A 136 -3.88 35.74 21.39
CA GLY A 136 -4.38 35.83 20.02
C GLY A 136 -3.70 34.89 19.03
N TYR A 137 -3.37 35.38 17.83
CA TYR A 137 -2.74 34.57 16.78
C TYR A 137 -1.41 35.17 16.33
N ILE A 138 -0.45 34.30 16.05
CA ILE A 138 0.76 34.64 15.32
C ILE A 138 0.75 33.98 13.95
N TYR A 139 1.29 34.69 12.96
CA TYR A 139 1.45 34.22 11.60
C TYR A 139 2.92 34.08 11.30
N TYR A 140 3.27 32.93 10.73
CA TYR A 140 4.63 32.58 10.36
C TYR A 140 4.58 31.67 9.16
N GLY A 141 5.73 31.24 8.70
CA GLY A 141 5.82 30.50 7.46
C GLY A 141 7.19 29.90 7.25
N LEU A 142 7.26 29.02 6.27
CA LEU A 142 8.45 28.25 5.95
C LEU A 142 8.73 28.35 4.46
N LYS A 143 9.82 29.02 4.11
CA LYS A 143 10.35 29.03 2.74
C LYS A 143 10.98 27.67 2.50
N CYS A 144 10.51 27.00 1.46
CA CYS A 144 10.91 25.64 1.13
C CYS A 144 11.60 25.65 -0.24
N THR A 145 12.87 25.27 -0.23
CA THR A 145 13.63 24.99 -1.45
C THR A 145 14.10 23.54 -1.41
N TYR A 146 14.36 22.96 -2.57
CA TYR A 146 14.96 21.63 -2.62
C TYR A 146 15.94 21.50 -3.78
N ASP A 147 16.99 20.72 -3.58
CA ASP A 147 17.84 20.22 -4.65
C ASP A 147 17.73 18.70 -4.75
N THR A 148 18.20 18.15 -5.87
CA THR A 148 18.25 16.70 -6.04
C THR A 148 19.63 16.22 -6.43
N LYS A 149 20.03 15.11 -5.81
CA LYS A 149 21.29 14.44 -6.08
C LYS A 149 21.04 12.98 -6.41
N ASN A 150 21.49 12.54 -7.58
CA ASN A 150 21.54 11.12 -7.90
C ASN A 150 22.70 10.48 -7.10
N LEU A 151 22.37 9.53 -6.23
CA LEU A 151 23.34 8.80 -5.40
C LEU A 151 23.87 7.53 -6.10
N GLY A 152 23.36 7.22 -7.29
CA GLY A 152 23.78 6.08 -8.09
C GLY A 152 23.00 4.80 -7.80
N SER A 153 23.56 3.69 -8.27
CA SER A 153 22.95 2.36 -8.15
C SER A 153 23.05 1.83 -6.72
N THR A 154 21.96 1.27 -6.20
CA THR A 154 21.88 0.62 -4.90
C THR A 154 20.76 -0.42 -4.90
N THR A 155 20.40 -0.96 -3.74
CA THR A 155 19.25 -1.84 -3.56
C THR A 155 18.15 -1.13 -2.78
N TYR A 156 16.89 -1.52 -3.03
CA TYR A 156 15.73 -1.08 -2.27
C TYR A 156 14.89 -2.31 -1.90
N THR A 157 14.48 -2.39 -0.64
CA THR A 157 13.58 -3.44 -0.17
C THR A 157 12.15 -2.92 -0.29
N ILE A 158 11.42 -3.47 -1.25
CA ILE A 158 10.00 -3.17 -1.42
C ILE A 158 9.27 -3.84 -0.26
N ASN A 159 8.89 -3.06 0.75
CA ASN A 159 8.04 -3.54 1.84
C ASN A 159 6.61 -3.70 1.31
N ASN A 160 6.16 -4.93 1.10
CA ASN A 160 4.75 -5.20 0.81
C ASN A 160 3.93 -5.36 2.10
N PHE A 161 2.61 -5.37 1.91
CA PHE A 161 1.56 -5.50 2.91
C PHE A 161 1.96 -6.24 4.21
N VAL A 162 1.88 -5.52 5.34
CA VAL A 162 1.93 -6.08 6.70
C VAL A 162 0.55 -5.90 7.30
N GLY A 163 -0.10 -7.00 7.67
CA GLY A 163 -1.46 -6.99 8.18
C GLY A 163 -1.99 -8.40 8.42
N ARG A 164 -3.29 -8.52 8.63
CA ARG A 164 -3.93 -9.83 8.78
C ARG A 164 -4.11 -10.48 7.41
N MET A 165 -4.14 -11.81 7.39
CA MET A 165 -4.31 -12.56 6.14
C MET A 165 -5.62 -12.18 5.43
N VAL A 166 -6.69 -11.96 6.20
CA VAL A 166 -8.00 -11.53 5.66
C VAL A 166 -7.95 -10.19 4.94
N ASP A 167 -7.15 -9.23 5.41
CA ASP A 167 -6.99 -7.93 4.76
C ASP A 167 -6.35 -8.09 3.37
N LEU A 168 -5.27 -8.89 3.29
CA LEU A 168 -4.59 -9.18 2.02
C LEU A 168 -5.54 -9.84 1.04
N ILE A 169 -6.28 -10.85 1.51
CA ILE A 169 -7.25 -11.57 0.70
C ILE A 169 -8.36 -10.62 0.24
N ALA A 170 -8.92 -9.80 1.12
CA ALA A 170 -9.97 -8.84 0.79
C ALA A 170 -9.50 -7.82 -0.27
N LEU A 171 -8.26 -7.33 -0.16
CA LEU A 171 -7.64 -6.44 -1.14
C LEU A 171 -7.50 -7.10 -2.52
N VAL A 172 -6.98 -8.33 -2.59
CA VAL A 172 -6.81 -9.07 -3.85
C VAL A 172 -8.17 -9.39 -4.48
N VAL A 173 -9.10 -9.89 -3.67
CA VAL A 173 -10.44 -10.30 -4.08
C VAL A 173 -11.25 -9.10 -4.59
N GLY A 174 -11.11 -7.95 -3.93
CA GLY A 174 -11.75 -6.70 -4.34
C GLY A 174 -11.12 -6.08 -5.58
N ALA A 175 -9.79 -6.01 -5.64
CA ALA A 175 -9.07 -5.41 -6.77
C ALA A 175 -9.28 -6.18 -8.08
N LEU A 176 -9.35 -7.51 -8.02
CA LEU A 176 -9.46 -8.37 -9.20
C LEU A 176 -10.89 -8.84 -9.49
N THR A 177 -11.87 -8.46 -8.65
CA THR A 177 -13.29 -8.87 -8.79
C THR A 177 -13.47 -10.38 -9.01
N LEU A 178 -12.61 -11.21 -8.42
CA LEU A 178 -12.55 -12.65 -8.70
C LEU A 178 -13.83 -13.35 -8.23
N PRO A 179 -14.44 -14.25 -9.03
CA PRO A 179 -15.48 -15.16 -8.54
C PRO A 179 -14.97 -16.00 -7.36
N ASN A 180 -15.85 -16.36 -6.42
CA ASN A 180 -15.47 -17.08 -5.19
C ASN A 180 -14.70 -18.38 -5.46
N ILE A 181 -15.09 -19.13 -6.48
CA ILE A 181 -14.47 -20.40 -6.90
C ILE A 181 -13.02 -20.20 -7.40
N VAL A 182 -12.72 -19.05 -8.01
CA VAL A 182 -11.39 -18.75 -8.57
C VAL A 182 -10.46 -18.16 -7.51
N ALA A 183 -11.03 -17.47 -6.52
CA ALA A 183 -10.27 -16.80 -5.46
C ALA A 183 -9.41 -17.79 -4.67
N GLU A 184 -9.95 -18.95 -4.29
CA GLU A 184 -9.23 -19.97 -3.50
C GLU A 184 -7.95 -20.44 -4.20
N ALA A 185 -8.06 -20.97 -5.42
CA ALA A 185 -6.91 -21.49 -6.16
C ALA A 185 -5.88 -20.41 -6.50
N PHE A 186 -6.33 -19.19 -6.81
CA PHE A 186 -5.44 -18.06 -7.08
C PHE A 186 -4.69 -17.62 -5.82
N LEU A 187 -5.38 -17.51 -4.68
CA LEU A 187 -4.81 -17.09 -3.41
C LEU A 187 -3.86 -18.14 -2.84
N ASP A 188 -4.21 -19.42 -2.92
CA ASP A 188 -3.32 -20.50 -2.50
C ASP A 188 -2.01 -20.49 -3.30
N ALA A 189 -2.09 -20.33 -4.63
CA ALA A 189 -0.92 -20.18 -5.48
C ALA A 189 -0.11 -18.91 -5.17
N LEU A 190 -0.78 -17.78 -4.90
CA LEU A 190 -0.16 -16.50 -4.54
C LEU A 190 0.58 -16.60 -3.19
N ILE A 191 -0.08 -17.11 -2.16
CA ILE A 191 0.46 -17.22 -0.81
C ILE A 191 1.67 -18.17 -0.79
N LYS A 192 1.56 -19.34 -1.43
CA LYS A 192 2.66 -20.30 -1.58
C LYS A 192 3.80 -19.74 -2.41
N GLY A 193 3.49 -19.10 -3.55
CA GLY A 193 4.48 -18.52 -4.45
C GLY A 193 5.26 -17.35 -3.84
N LEU A 194 4.63 -16.59 -2.95
CA LEU A 194 5.26 -15.46 -2.25
C LEU A 194 5.94 -15.85 -0.93
N GLY A 195 5.89 -17.12 -0.53
CA GLY A 195 6.50 -17.60 0.71
C GLY A 195 5.95 -16.93 1.98
N ILE A 196 4.70 -16.49 1.95
CA ILE A 196 4.08 -15.76 3.06
C ILE A 196 3.97 -16.68 4.27
N THR A 197 4.54 -16.25 5.39
CA THR A 197 4.40 -16.94 6.68
C THR A 197 3.39 -16.20 7.55
N VAL A 198 2.34 -16.90 7.95
CA VAL A 198 1.34 -16.41 8.90
C VAL A 198 1.64 -17.00 10.28
N ALA A 199 1.48 -16.21 11.33
CA ALA A 199 1.40 -16.73 12.68
C ALA A 199 0.50 -15.83 13.52
N SER A 200 -0.36 -16.47 14.32
CA SER A 200 -1.42 -15.79 15.07
C SER A 200 -2.30 -14.90 14.17
N GLY A 201 -2.59 -15.35 12.95
CA GLY A 201 -3.41 -14.63 11.96
C GLY A 201 -2.75 -13.41 11.31
N MET A 202 -1.48 -13.12 11.63
CA MET A 202 -0.72 -12.00 11.09
C MET A 202 0.32 -12.48 10.09
N ILE A 203 0.48 -11.75 8.99
CA ILE A 203 1.62 -11.92 8.08
C ILE A 203 2.88 -11.43 8.80
N LYS A 204 3.77 -12.35 9.19
CA LYS A 204 4.95 -12.03 10.03
C LYS A 204 6.09 -11.39 9.26
N ASN A 205 6.24 -11.76 7.99
CA ASN A 205 7.19 -11.14 7.08
C ASN A 205 6.39 -10.49 5.96
N ALA A 206 6.55 -9.18 5.77
CA ALA A 206 6.13 -8.51 4.54
C ALA A 206 6.65 -9.32 3.34
N VAL A 207 5.90 -9.36 2.24
CA VAL A 207 6.41 -9.91 0.98
C VAL A 207 7.53 -8.97 0.49
N THR A 208 8.74 -9.10 1.00
CA THR A 208 9.81 -8.16 0.69
C THR A 208 10.56 -8.65 -0.54
N ASP A 209 10.61 -7.82 -1.59
CA ASP A 209 11.53 -8.04 -2.71
C ASP A 209 12.65 -7.01 -2.64
N THR A 210 13.90 -7.47 -2.61
CA THR A 210 15.06 -6.58 -2.64
C THR A 210 15.52 -6.44 -4.08
N VAL A 211 15.27 -5.27 -4.65
CA VAL A 211 15.48 -4.99 -6.07
C VAL A 211 16.64 -4.03 -6.29
N SER A 212 17.33 -4.19 -7.41
CA SER A 212 18.28 -3.19 -7.88
C SER A 212 17.55 -1.91 -8.28
N CYS A 213 18.07 -0.76 -7.85
CA CYS A 213 17.49 0.55 -8.12
C CYS A 213 18.55 1.63 -8.31
N ILE A 214 18.11 2.81 -8.75
CA ILE A 214 18.87 4.06 -8.66
C ILE A 214 18.22 4.92 -7.59
N LYS A 215 19.03 5.37 -6.63
CA LYS A 215 18.58 6.21 -5.52
C LYS A 215 18.86 7.68 -5.85
N THR A 216 17.82 8.49 -5.76
CA THR A 216 17.91 9.95 -5.83
C THR A 216 17.54 10.52 -4.46
N GLN A 217 18.38 11.37 -3.90
CA GLN A 217 18.09 12.12 -2.69
C GLN A 217 17.48 13.47 -3.06
N TYR A 218 16.44 13.86 -2.32
CA TYR A 218 15.91 15.20 -2.23
C TYR A 218 16.44 15.83 -0.95
N THR A 219 17.11 16.96 -1.05
CA THR A 219 17.51 17.76 0.12
C THR A 219 16.60 18.97 0.14
N TRP A 220 15.73 19.04 1.14
CA TRP A 220 14.90 20.22 1.39
C TRP A 220 15.62 21.14 2.34
N ASN A 221 15.73 22.41 1.97
CA ASN A 221 16.14 23.47 2.87
C ASN A 221 14.90 24.26 3.29
N LEU A 222 14.64 24.22 4.59
CA LEU A 222 13.51 24.84 5.26
C LEU A 222 14.02 26.07 6.00
N VAL A 223 13.46 27.24 5.69
CA VAL A 223 13.86 28.51 6.33
C VAL A 223 12.64 29.21 6.91
N ASP A 224 12.68 29.51 8.20
CA ASP A 224 11.65 30.27 8.89
C ASP A 224 11.57 31.69 8.30
N THR A 225 10.36 32.09 7.93
CA THR A 225 10.07 33.43 7.39
C THR A 225 10.22 34.56 8.41
N THR A 226 10.17 34.24 9.71
CA THR A 226 10.26 35.20 10.82
C THR A 226 11.67 35.30 11.40
N ALA A 227 12.51 34.28 11.18
CA ALA A 227 13.89 34.24 11.66
C ALA A 227 14.80 33.48 10.67
N ALA A 228 15.53 34.18 9.81
CA ALA A 228 16.34 33.55 8.75
C ALA A 228 17.45 32.62 9.26
N SER A 229 17.92 32.79 10.51
CA SER A 229 18.87 31.88 11.16
C SER A 229 18.25 30.54 11.57
N HIS A 230 16.92 30.49 11.70
CA HIS A 230 16.18 29.29 12.00
C HIS A 230 15.88 28.53 10.70
N GLN A 231 16.77 27.60 10.40
CA GLN A 231 16.73 26.80 9.19
C GLN A 231 17.16 25.36 9.45
N LYS A 232 16.65 24.43 8.65
CA LYS A 232 16.97 23.01 8.77
C LYS A 232 16.97 22.34 7.40
N ASN A 233 17.86 21.37 7.22
CA ASN A 233 17.79 20.47 6.09
C ASN A 233 17.06 19.20 6.48
N VAL A 234 16.11 18.79 5.64
CA VAL A 234 15.41 17.51 5.77
C VAL A 234 15.49 16.74 4.47
N TYR A 235 15.29 15.42 4.52
CA TYR A 235 15.65 14.55 3.42
C TYR A 235 14.49 13.67 2.97
N GLY A 236 14.45 13.41 1.67
CA GLY A 236 13.63 12.36 1.08
C GLY A 236 14.40 11.61 0.00
N TYR A 237 13.84 10.49 -0.42
CA TYR A 237 14.47 9.59 -1.37
C TYR A 237 13.46 9.10 -2.40
N LYS A 238 13.91 9.00 -3.65
CA LYS A 238 13.25 8.27 -4.72
C LYS A 238 14.11 7.08 -5.08
N TYR A 239 13.50 5.91 -5.20
CA TYR A 239 14.12 4.66 -5.64
C TYR A 239 13.49 4.28 -6.97
N TYR A 240 14.23 4.44 -8.06
CA TYR A 240 13.81 4.02 -9.39
C TYR A 240 14.31 2.61 -9.67
N ILE A 241 13.41 1.65 -9.84
CA ILE A 241 13.78 0.24 -9.96
C ILE A 241 14.39 -0.03 -11.34
N THR A 242 15.61 -0.56 -11.34
CA THR A 242 16.38 -0.90 -12.55
C THR A 242 16.51 -2.40 -12.77
N ASP A 243 16.10 -3.21 -11.79
CA ASP A 243 16.16 -4.67 -11.87
C ASP A 243 15.37 -5.20 -13.06
N VAL A 244 16.07 -5.78 -14.04
CA VAL A 244 15.46 -6.26 -15.28
C VAL A 244 14.61 -7.52 -15.09
N LYS A 245 14.78 -8.23 -13.97
CA LYS A 245 14.04 -9.45 -13.66
C LYS A 245 12.84 -9.18 -12.75
N SER A 246 12.79 -8.04 -12.05
CA SER A 246 11.69 -7.70 -11.17
C SER A 246 10.47 -7.20 -11.95
N ALA A 247 9.27 -7.60 -11.50
CA ALA A 247 8.01 -7.04 -12.00
C ALA A 247 7.86 -5.54 -11.66
N ALA A 248 8.58 -5.05 -10.64
CA ALA A 248 8.60 -3.65 -10.25
C ALA A 248 9.52 -2.77 -11.12
N LYS A 249 10.14 -3.32 -12.17
CA LYS A 249 11.04 -2.58 -13.06
C LYS A 249 10.39 -1.30 -13.58
N ASN A 250 11.16 -0.22 -13.60
CA ASN A 250 10.75 1.13 -13.97
C ASN A 250 9.79 1.82 -13.00
N ASN A 251 9.33 1.17 -11.94
CA ASN A 251 8.51 1.83 -10.93
C ASN A 251 9.36 2.72 -10.03
N ASN A 252 8.68 3.67 -9.38
CA ASN A 252 9.26 4.60 -8.44
C ASN A 252 8.72 4.34 -7.03
N TYR A 253 9.61 4.19 -6.06
CA TYR A 253 9.28 4.17 -4.64
C TYR A 253 9.84 5.42 -3.97
N TYR A 254 9.18 5.87 -2.91
CA TYR A 254 9.49 7.14 -2.26
C TYR A 254 9.53 6.97 -0.74
N GLU A 255 10.50 7.59 -0.09
CA GLU A 255 10.64 7.64 1.36
C GLU A 255 10.97 9.05 1.82
N GLY A 256 10.54 9.44 3.02
CA GLY A 256 10.80 10.77 3.57
C GLY A 256 10.11 11.90 2.80
N TYR A 257 10.77 13.05 2.72
CA TYR A 257 10.18 14.29 2.19
C TYR A 257 10.41 14.46 0.69
N VAL A 258 9.38 14.26 -0.14
CA VAL A 258 9.52 14.27 -1.61
C VAL A 258 8.72 15.40 -2.28
N PRO A 259 9.25 16.05 -3.34
CA PRO A 259 8.59 17.16 -4.04
C PRO A 259 7.18 16.90 -4.55
N LYS A 260 6.84 15.64 -4.86
CA LYS A 260 5.48 15.29 -5.29
C LYS A 260 4.42 15.52 -4.21
N ASP A 261 4.82 15.57 -2.93
CA ASP A 261 3.94 15.81 -1.80
C ASP A 261 3.77 17.31 -1.51
N TRP A 262 4.34 18.20 -2.33
CA TRP A 262 4.17 19.64 -2.19
C TRP A 262 2.68 20.02 -2.19
N LYS A 263 2.30 20.97 -1.34
CA LYS A 263 0.91 21.39 -1.09
C LYS A 263 0.00 20.34 -0.44
N THR A 264 0.53 19.21 0.02
CA THR A 264 -0.24 18.29 0.86
C THR A 264 -0.22 18.74 2.31
N GLN A 265 -1.32 18.48 3.02
CA GLN A 265 -1.42 18.76 4.46
C GLN A 265 -0.38 17.97 5.27
N SER A 266 -0.15 16.71 4.90
CA SER A 266 0.83 15.84 5.56
C SER A 266 2.25 16.40 5.51
N LEU A 267 2.70 16.85 4.33
CA LEU A 267 4.02 17.47 4.19
C LEU A 267 4.12 18.74 5.06
N ALA A 268 3.10 19.60 5.05
CA ALA A 268 3.09 20.81 5.85
C ALA A 268 3.17 20.54 7.35
N VAL A 269 2.50 19.47 7.83
CA VAL A 269 2.56 19.03 9.23
C VAL A 269 3.95 18.55 9.58
N ASN A 270 4.55 17.69 8.76
CA ASN A 270 5.87 17.18 9.08
C ASN A 270 6.94 18.29 9.05
N PHE A 271 6.91 19.17 8.05
CA PHE A 271 7.81 20.33 8.00
C PHE A 271 7.60 21.28 9.19
N HIS A 272 6.37 21.44 9.65
CA HIS A 272 6.11 22.20 10.86
C HIS A 272 6.77 21.53 12.06
N ASN A 273 6.56 20.23 12.28
CA ASN A 273 7.14 19.49 13.41
C ASN A 273 8.68 19.45 13.38
N GLU A 274 9.29 19.50 12.19
CA GLU A 274 10.74 19.54 12.02
C GLU A 274 11.37 20.88 12.45
N MET A 275 10.58 21.96 12.39
CA MET A 275 11.04 23.35 12.55
C MET A 275 10.49 24.02 13.81
N PHE A 276 9.22 23.83 14.14
CA PHE A 276 8.49 24.63 15.11
C PHE A 276 7.95 23.76 16.24
N THR A 277 7.80 24.35 17.42
CA THR A 277 7.32 23.70 18.65
C THR A 277 5.91 24.13 19.06
N TYR A 278 5.19 24.85 18.19
CA TYR A 278 3.82 25.26 18.49
C TYR A 278 2.89 24.05 18.57
N ASN A 279 2.08 23.97 19.62
CA ASN A 279 1.17 22.84 19.85
C ASN A 279 -0.23 23.04 19.24
N ALA A 280 -0.65 24.30 19.00
CA ALA A 280 -1.95 24.63 18.43
C ALA A 280 -1.76 25.54 17.21
N TRP A 281 -1.82 24.96 16.02
CA TRP A 281 -1.54 25.67 14.77
C TRP A 281 -2.31 25.07 13.59
N ASN A 282 -2.42 25.84 12.50
CA ASN A 282 -3.01 25.40 11.24
C ASN A 282 -2.23 25.93 10.03
N VAL A 283 -2.31 25.21 8.90
CA VAL A 283 -1.89 25.72 7.59
C VAL A 283 -2.95 26.70 7.09
N VAL A 284 -2.55 27.94 6.79
CA VAL A 284 -3.46 29.00 6.32
C VAL A 284 -3.24 29.37 4.87
N GLY A 285 -2.20 28.83 4.22
CA GLY A 285 -2.01 29.00 2.79
C GLY A 285 -0.65 28.56 2.28
N TRP A 286 -0.49 28.71 0.97
CA TRP A 286 0.72 28.40 0.22
C TRP A 286 0.99 29.58 -0.71
N ALA A 287 2.25 29.97 -0.87
CA ALA A 287 2.68 31.00 -1.82
C ALA A 287 3.81 30.49 -2.71
#